data_AF-A0A818KPN2-F1
#
_entry.id   AF-A0A818KPN2-F1
#
_cell.length_a   1.000
_cell.length_b   1.000
_cell.length_c   1.000
_cell.angle_alpha   90.00
_cell.angle_beta   90.00
_cell.angle_gamma   90.00
#
_symmetry.space_group_name_H-M   'P 1'
#
loop_
_entity.id
_entity.type
_entity.pdbx_description
1 polymer ?
#
loop_
_entity_poly.entity_id
_entity_poly.type
_entity_poly.pdbx_seq_one_letter_code
_entity_poly.pdbx_strand_id
1 'polypeptide(L)'
;MTYRPLQEHSNYVVHYISSTFVKIEQLKTDLNAEYQQEKHALTELNEQLRLMIDRVEQLESQNSTYVAKLTDLRRQGFIVATTGKQNDEHYRLQSHIMAVNYEKVSYESEIEFFQLQIKIYQQMIQAENQSIDEQRLKLEQELNQSASALVNLRTSYEELGNKVGSYRTMCKETLQHQCSLFLTDMSDFAEFWKVEWKQIIEKIRHDFELLYGAMHQETISFYEKKTQEVQAELEQITQYQPVEQEAHIKIQQQLQSEYEEVQKKFASEKQVLLETEATYSKLESELNTIQTQYEEQFTAQASDLDYLQESILAMVSSIEEMRRSTHICLTNQSASEAIDISRWQLIRHVDSKVILQYTVPDGLRLQPGSELKIYSESGAAVAQKLSNQSAFSSSLHQELVLKDISSMGM
;
A
#
# COMPACT_ATOMS: atom_id res chain seq x y z
N MET A 1 103.98 19.47 -85.75
CA MET A 1 102.95 20.16 -84.93
C MET A 1 101.61 19.66 -85.44
N THR A 2 100.74 18.94 -84.74
CA THR A 2 100.54 18.71 -83.31
C THR A 2 99.64 17.46 -83.17
N TYR A 3 100.18 16.35 -82.67
CA TYR A 3 99.42 15.15 -82.24
C TYR A 3 98.67 15.46 -80.93
N ARG A 4 97.55 16.20 -80.99
CA ARG A 4 96.74 16.55 -79.81
C ARG A 4 95.26 16.07 -79.79
N PRO A 5 94.57 15.74 -80.91
CA PRO A 5 93.11 15.52 -80.84
C PRO A 5 92.68 14.09 -80.44
N LEU A 6 93.57 13.09 -80.52
CA LEU A 6 93.22 11.69 -80.16
C LEU A 6 93.29 11.41 -78.66
N GLN A 7 94.10 12.16 -77.91
CA GLN A 7 94.25 11.99 -76.47
C GLN A 7 93.11 12.66 -75.70
N GLU A 8 92.58 13.78 -76.22
CA GLU A 8 91.42 14.47 -75.63
C GLU A 8 90.11 13.70 -75.83
N HIS A 9 89.92 13.04 -76.98
CA HIS A 9 88.75 12.18 -77.22
C HIS A 9 88.77 10.89 -76.39
N SER A 10 89.92 10.25 -76.25
CA SER A 10 90.06 9.08 -75.37
C SER A 10 89.80 9.44 -73.91
N ASN A 11 90.32 10.59 -73.44
CA ASN A 11 90.05 11.07 -72.08
C ASN A 11 88.58 11.43 -71.88
N TYR A 12 87.91 12.03 -72.88
CA TYR A 12 86.48 12.33 -72.80
C TYR A 12 85.61 11.06 -72.71
N VAL A 13 85.91 10.05 -73.53
CA VAL A 13 85.18 8.78 -73.51
C VAL A 13 85.42 8.02 -72.20
N VAL A 14 86.66 7.98 -71.70
CA VAL A 14 86.98 7.37 -70.41
C VAL A 14 86.29 8.11 -69.26
N HIS A 15 86.30 9.44 -69.28
CA HIS A 15 85.63 10.26 -68.26
C HIS A 15 84.11 10.12 -68.31
N TYR A 16 83.53 9.96 -69.50
CA TYR A 16 82.10 9.69 -69.68
C TYR A 16 81.74 8.30 -69.17
N ILE A 17 82.50 7.26 -69.53
CA ILE A 17 82.29 5.88 -69.07
C ILE A 17 82.43 5.80 -67.55
N SER A 18 83.47 6.39 -66.96
CA SER A 18 83.65 6.47 -65.51
C SER A 18 82.51 7.23 -64.84
N SER A 19 82.05 8.35 -65.41
CA SER A 19 80.89 9.08 -64.88
C SER A 19 79.61 8.26 -64.93
N THR A 20 79.36 7.51 -66.02
CA THR A 20 78.18 6.66 -66.13
C THR A 20 78.25 5.47 -65.19
N PHE A 21 79.43 4.88 -65.00
CA PHE A 21 79.63 3.77 -64.08
C PHE A 21 79.42 4.20 -62.63
N VAL A 22 79.95 5.38 -62.24
CA VAL A 22 79.69 5.97 -60.91
C VAL A 22 78.19 6.23 -60.73
N LYS A 23 77.49 6.77 -61.74
CA LYS A 23 76.03 6.98 -61.66
C LYS A 23 75.26 5.66 -61.53
N ILE A 24 75.66 4.59 -62.21
CA ILE A 24 75.02 3.27 -62.14
C ILE A 24 75.24 2.64 -60.76
N GLU A 25 76.46 2.70 -60.22
CA GLU A 25 76.72 2.22 -58.86
C GLU A 25 75.99 3.07 -57.81
N GLN A 26 75.90 4.39 -58.01
CA GLN A 26 75.08 5.27 -57.16
C GLN A 26 73.60 4.86 -57.20
N LEU A 27 73.04 4.63 -58.39
CA LEU A 27 71.64 4.20 -58.55
C LEU A 27 71.39 2.84 -57.91
N LYS A 28 72.37 1.93 -58.00
CA LYS A 28 72.30 0.62 -57.36
C LYS A 28 72.37 0.73 -55.84
N THR A 29 73.20 1.62 -55.29
CA THR A 29 73.24 1.87 -53.85
C THR A 29 71.96 2.54 -53.36
N ASP A 30 71.42 3.50 -54.11
CA ASP A 30 70.20 4.22 -53.76
C ASP A 30 68.98 3.27 -53.81
N LEU A 31 68.86 2.45 -54.86
CA LEU A 31 67.80 1.45 -54.98
C LEU A 31 67.87 0.38 -53.89
N ASN A 32 69.08 -0.06 -53.52
CA ASN A 32 69.26 -1.00 -52.42
C ASN A 32 68.95 -0.35 -51.06
N ALA A 33 69.29 0.93 -50.86
CA ALA A 33 68.93 1.67 -49.66
C ALA A 33 67.41 1.83 -49.53
N GLU A 34 66.72 2.17 -50.62
CA GLU A 34 65.26 2.28 -50.69
C GLU A 34 64.60 0.92 -50.41
N TYR A 35 65.10 -0.17 -51.00
CA TYR A 35 64.63 -1.53 -50.71
C TYR A 35 64.83 -1.92 -49.25
N GLN A 36 65.97 -1.60 -48.63
CA GLN A 36 66.18 -1.87 -47.20
C GLN A 36 65.26 -1.02 -46.32
N GLN A 37 65.00 0.23 -46.71
CA GLN A 37 64.09 1.12 -45.99
C GLN A 37 62.64 0.62 -46.07
N GLU A 38 62.18 0.21 -47.25
CA GLU A 38 60.84 -0.36 -47.44
C GLU A 38 60.69 -1.70 -46.71
N LYS A 39 61.72 -2.56 -46.76
CA LYS A 39 61.77 -3.78 -45.96
C LYS A 39 61.68 -3.49 -44.46
N HIS A 40 62.40 -2.49 -43.97
CA HIS A 40 62.33 -2.07 -42.56
C HIS A 40 60.93 -1.55 -42.19
N ALA A 41 60.33 -0.71 -43.03
CA ALA A 41 58.97 -0.20 -42.83
C ALA A 41 57.93 -1.32 -42.81
N LEU A 42 58.06 -2.32 -43.68
CA LEU A 42 57.19 -3.50 -43.69
C LEU A 42 57.37 -4.36 -42.44
N THR A 43 58.61 -4.54 -41.96
CA THR A 43 58.84 -5.25 -40.70
C THR A 43 58.25 -4.50 -39.50
N GLU A 44 58.37 -3.18 -39.44
CA GLU A 44 57.80 -2.36 -38.37
C GLU A 44 56.26 -2.37 -38.41
N LEU A 45 55.66 -2.30 -39.60
CA LEU A 45 54.21 -2.43 -39.77
C LEU A 45 53.70 -3.80 -39.32
N ASN A 46 54.43 -4.88 -39.65
CA ASN A 46 54.07 -6.22 -39.23
C ASN A 46 54.19 -6.40 -37.70
N GLU A 47 55.20 -5.79 -37.08
CA GLU A 47 55.35 -5.75 -35.61
C GLU A 47 54.14 -5.04 -34.96
N GLN A 48 53.74 -3.89 -35.51
CA GLN A 48 52.58 -3.13 -35.03
C GLN A 48 51.26 -3.89 -35.22
N LEU A 49 51.08 -4.56 -36.36
CA LEU A 49 49.91 -5.41 -36.61
C LEU A 49 49.84 -6.56 -35.61
N ARG A 50 50.97 -7.18 -35.29
CA ARG A 50 51.04 -8.26 -34.31
C ARG A 50 50.63 -7.78 -32.92
N LEU A 51 51.15 -6.63 -32.47
CA LEU A 51 50.74 -6.02 -31.20
C LEU A 51 49.25 -5.69 -31.16
N MET A 52 48.67 -5.22 -32.27
CA MET A 52 47.23 -4.98 -32.35
C MET A 52 46.42 -6.28 -32.27
N ILE A 53 46.86 -7.35 -32.95
CA ILE A 53 46.20 -8.66 -32.88
C ILE A 53 46.22 -9.20 -31.44
N ASP A 54 47.38 -9.20 -30.78
CA ASP A 54 47.51 -9.64 -29.38
C ASP A 54 46.57 -8.85 -28.45
N ARG A 55 46.40 -7.55 -28.72
CA ARG A 55 45.49 -6.69 -27.95
C ARG A 55 44.01 -7.03 -28.20
N VAL A 56 43.63 -7.35 -29.43
CA VAL A 56 42.25 -7.77 -29.74
C VAL A 56 41.92 -9.09 -29.05
N GLU A 57 42.81 -10.08 -29.11
CA GLU A 57 42.62 -11.37 -28.44
C GLU A 57 42.45 -11.21 -26.93
N GLN A 58 43.22 -10.31 -26.31
CA GLN A 58 43.08 -10.00 -24.89
C GLN A 58 41.70 -9.39 -24.56
N LEU A 59 41.20 -8.48 -25.40
CA LEU A 59 39.90 -7.84 -25.22
C LEU A 59 38.75 -8.85 -25.43
N GLU A 60 38.89 -9.78 -26.36
CA GLU A 60 37.91 -10.86 -26.57
C GLU A 60 37.83 -11.79 -25.36
N SER A 61 38.97 -12.18 -24.79
CA SER A 61 39.03 -12.97 -23.56
C SER A 61 38.37 -12.25 -22.37
N GLN A 62 38.63 -10.95 -22.23
CA GLN A 62 37.99 -10.13 -21.19
C GLN A 62 36.48 -10.03 -21.39
N ASN A 63 36.01 -9.80 -22.62
CA ASN A 63 34.58 -9.75 -22.93
C ASN A 63 33.89 -11.09 -22.64
N SER A 64 34.50 -12.21 -23.02
CA SER A 64 33.99 -13.55 -22.69
C SER A 64 33.81 -13.73 -21.19
N THR A 65 34.81 -13.29 -20.40
CA THR A 65 34.75 -13.33 -18.93
C THR A 65 33.63 -12.44 -18.36
N TYR A 66 33.43 -11.24 -18.90
CA TYR A 66 32.36 -10.35 -18.45
C TYR A 66 30.98 -10.88 -18.80
N VAL A 67 30.81 -11.47 -19.98
CA VAL A 67 29.56 -12.12 -20.38
C VAL A 67 29.24 -13.28 -19.43
N ALA A 68 30.22 -14.13 -19.11
CA ALA A 68 30.05 -15.23 -18.17
C ALA A 68 29.59 -14.74 -16.78
N LYS A 69 30.23 -13.68 -16.25
CA LYS A 69 29.84 -13.06 -14.98
C LYS A 69 28.44 -12.45 -15.01
N LEU A 70 28.03 -11.85 -16.13
CA LEU A 70 26.68 -11.31 -16.30
C LEU A 70 25.62 -12.41 -16.32
N THR A 71 25.90 -13.54 -16.97
CA THR A 71 25.00 -14.70 -16.92
C THR A 71 24.87 -15.28 -15.52
N ASP A 72 25.96 -15.37 -14.75
CA ASP A 72 25.92 -15.85 -13.37
C ASP A 72 25.15 -14.89 -12.45
N LEU A 73 25.37 -13.58 -12.59
CA LEU A 73 24.61 -12.56 -11.84
C LEU A 73 23.12 -12.58 -12.19
N ARG A 74 22.76 -12.80 -13.46
CA ARG A 74 21.35 -12.97 -13.85
C ARG A 74 20.73 -14.21 -13.23
N ARG A 75 21.48 -15.31 -13.17
CA ARG A 75 21.04 -16.56 -12.52
C ARG A 75 20.87 -16.38 -11.01
N GLN A 76 21.78 -15.67 -10.36
CA GLN A 76 21.67 -15.32 -8.93
C GLN A 76 20.51 -14.34 -8.66
N GLY A 77 20.31 -13.34 -9.51
CA GLY A 77 19.19 -12.40 -9.42
C GLY A 77 17.83 -13.10 -9.58
N PHE A 78 17.76 -14.14 -10.41
CA PHE A 78 16.56 -14.99 -10.54
C PHE A 78 16.30 -15.81 -9.27
N ILE A 79 17.34 -16.31 -8.59
CA ILE A 79 17.22 -17.04 -7.32
C ILE A 79 16.76 -16.13 -6.16
N VAL A 80 17.18 -14.86 -6.16
CA VAL A 80 16.69 -13.84 -5.21
C VAL A 80 15.23 -13.44 -5.52
N ALA A 81 14.81 -13.46 -6.78
CA ALA A 81 13.41 -13.22 -7.16
C ALA A 81 12.48 -14.41 -6.82
N THR A 82 13.00 -15.64 -6.75
CA THR A 82 12.23 -16.85 -6.41
C THR A 82 12.12 -17.13 -4.91
N THR A 83 12.52 -16.22 -4.01
CA THR A 83 12.08 -16.29 -2.61
C THR A 83 10.61 -15.87 -2.50
N GLY A 84 9.70 -16.67 -3.09
CA GLY A 84 8.25 -16.49 -2.99
C GLY A 84 7.78 -16.35 -1.54
N LYS A 85 8.50 -16.96 -0.58
CA LYS A 85 8.25 -16.81 0.86
C LYS A 85 8.38 -15.38 1.38
N GLN A 86 9.29 -14.56 0.85
CA GLN A 86 9.41 -13.15 1.26
C GLN A 86 8.33 -12.28 0.61
N ASN A 87 7.94 -12.57 -0.63
CA ASN A 87 6.85 -11.87 -1.29
C ASN A 87 5.49 -12.23 -0.67
N ASP A 88 5.24 -13.49 -0.31
CA ASP A 88 3.99 -13.93 0.33
C ASP A 88 3.82 -13.34 1.73
N GLU A 89 4.89 -13.32 2.54
CA GLU A 89 4.89 -12.63 3.84
C GLU A 89 4.69 -11.12 3.65
N HIS A 90 5.26 -10.51 2.61
CA HIS A 90 5.05 -9.10 2.30
C HIS A 90 3.59 -8.81 1.91
N TYR A 91 2.97 -9.62 1.05
CA TYR A 91 1.57 -9.47 0.66
C TYR A 91 0.62 -9.75 1.83
N ARG A 92 0.90 -10.76 2.67
CA ARG A 92 0.13 -10.99 3.91
C ARG A 92 0.23 -9.80 4.85
N LEU A 93 1.44 -9.28 5.07
CA LEU A 93 1.64 -8.11 5.92
C LEU A 93 0.94 -6.88 5.34
N GLN A 94 1.00 -6.67 4.02
CA GLN A 94 0.32 -5.56 3.34
C GLN A 94 -1.20 -5.68 3.45
N SER A 95 -1.76 -6.87 3.25
CA SER A 95 -3.19 -7.15 3.45
C SER A 95 -3.62 -6.90 4.90
N HIS A 96 -2.81 -7.35 5.87
CA HIS A 96 -3.07 -7.10 7.28
C HIS A 96 -3.00 -5.61 7.64
N ILE A 97 -2.01 -4.87 7.11
CA ILE A 97 -1.92 -3.42 7.29
C ILE A 97 -3.15 -2.71 6.71
N MET A 98 -3.62 -3.14 5.54
CA MET A 98 -4.83 -2.57 4.93
C MET A 98 -6.06 -2.84 5.79
N ALA A 99 -6.25 -4.09 6.27
CA ALA A 99 -7.35 -4.44 7.15
C ALA A 99 -7.34 -3.62 8.46
N VAL A 100 -6.17 -3.52 9.11
CA VAL A 100 -5.99 -2.73 10.33
C VAL A 100 -6.22 -1.23 10.07
N ASN A 101 -5.83 -0.71 8.90
CA ASN A 101 -6.11 0.68 8.54
C ASN A 101 -7.61 0.91 8.32
N TYR A 102 -8.33 -0.02 7.69
CA TYR A 102 -9.79 0.08 7.56
C TYR A 102 -10.48 0.06 8.91
N GLU A 103 -10.09 -0.86 9.80
CA GLU A 103 -10.61 -0.90 11.17
C GLU A 103 -10.30 0.40 11.92
N LYS A 104 -9.08 0.92 11.80
CA LYS A 104 -8.68 2.20 12.39
C LYS A 104 -9.57 3.34 11.91
N VAL A 105 -9.79 3.47 10.60
CA VAL A 105 -10.65 4.52 10.03
C VAL A 105 -12.10 4.35 10.49
N SER A 106 -12.58 3.11 10.62
CA SER A 106 -13.89 2.81 11.18
C SER A 106 -14.01 3.30 12.63
N TYR A 107 -13.03 2.97 13.48
CA TYR A 107 -13.00 3.42 14.87
C TYR A 107 -12.85 4.94 15.00
N GLU A 108 -12.04 5.59 14.15
CA GLU A 108 -11.93 7.05 14.13
C GLU A 108 -13.28 7.71 13.78
N SER A 109 -14.00 7.15 12.80
CA SER A 109 -15.34 7.60 12.43
C SER A 109 -16.36 7.41 13.56
N GLU A 110 -16.32 6.27 14.26
CA GLU A 110 -17.16 6.02 15.44
C GLU A 110 -16.86 6.99 16.57
N ILE A 111 -15.58 7.29 16.83
CA ILE A 111 -15.17 8.27 17.85
C ILE A 111 -15.72 9.66 17.50
N GLU A 112 -15.59 10.10 16.25
CA GLU A 112 -16.13 11.40 15.81
C GLU A 112 -17.66 11.45 15.95
N PHE A 113 -18.35 10.36 15.60
CA PHE A 113 -19.79 10.22 15.79
C PHE A 113 -20.18 10.35 17.26
N PHE A 114 -19.50 9.64 18.17
CA PHE A 114 -19.78 9.73 19.60
C PHE A 114 -19.46 11.12 20.17
N GLN A 115 -18.40 11.79 19.70
CA GLN A 115 -18.10 13.16 20.09
C GLN A 115 -19.19 14.14 19.65
N LEU A 116 -19.73 13.97 18.45
CA LEU A 116 -20.86 14.77 17.97
C LEU A 116 -22.11 14.52 18.82
N GLN A 117 -22.41 13.26 19.12
CA GLN A 117 -23.53 12.88 19.97
C GLN A 117 -23.42 13.48 21.37
N ILE A 118 -22.23 13.45 21.98
CA ILE A 118 -21.96 14.10 23.28
C ILE A 118 -22.22 15.61 23.20
N LYS A 119 -21.75 16.29 22.15
CA LYS A 119 -22.00 17.74 21.98
C LYS A 119 -23.48 18.07 21.85
N ILE A 120 -24.24 17.28 21.10
CA ILE A 120 -25.69 17.45 20.96
C ILE A 120 -26.37 17.30 22.32
N TYR A 121 -26.05 16.25 23.08
CA TYR A 121 -26.62 16.06 24.42
C TYR A 121 -26.25 17.20 25.38
N GLN A 122 -25.02 17.70 25.33
CA GLN A 122 -24.61 18.87 26.12
C GLN A 122 -25.45 20.12 25.77
N GLN A 123 -25.71 20.36 24.49
CA GLN A 123 -26.55 21.47 24.05
C GLN A 123 -28.01 21.30 24.50
N MET A 124 -28.57 20.09 24.42
CA MET A 124 -29.91 19.80 24.91
C MET A 124 -30.05 20.05 26.41
N ILE A 125 -29.09 19.56 27.21
CA ILE A 125 -29.06 19.79 28.66
C ILE A 125 -28.97 21.30 28.97
N GLN A 126 -28.16 22.05 28.22
CA GLN A 126 -28.04 23.49 28.40
C GLN A 126 -29.35 24.23 28.09
N ALA A 127 -30.02 23.87 26.99
CA ALA A 127 -31.30 24.47 26.61
C ALA A 127 -32.41 24.14 27.62
N GLU A 128 -32.44 22.91 28.13
CA GLU A 128 -33.38 22.49 29.16
C GLU A 128 -33.16 23.26 30.47
N ASN A 129 -31.91 23.41 30.91
CA ASN A 129 -31.57 24.20 32.10
C ASN A 129 -31.98 25.67 31.95
N GLN A 130 -31.77 26.27 30.77
CA GLN A 130 -32.22 27.64 30.50
C GLN A 130 -33.75 27.77 30.61
N SER A 131 -34.49 26.82 30.04
CA SER A 131 -35.96 26.78 30.15
C SER A 131 -36.44 26.64 31.61
N ILE A 132 -35.77 25.79 32.39
CA ILE A 132 -36.06 25.60 33.82
C ILE A 132 -35.79 26.90 34.59
N ASP A 133 -34.68 27.57 34.34
CA ASP A 133 -34.33 28.83 35.00
C ASP A 133 -35.31 29.96 34.63
N GLU A 134 -35.76 30.03 33.38
CA GLU A 134 -36.80 30.97 32.95
C GLU A 134 -38.15 30.71 33.65
N GLN A 135 -38.55 29.44 33.76
CA GLN A 135 -39.77 29.06 34.47
C GLN A 135 -39.66 29.38 35.97
N ARG A 136 -38.51 29.09 36.59
CA ARG A 136 -38.25 29.43 38.00
C ARG A 136 -38.36 30.93 38.23
N LEU A 137 -37.76 31.75 37.35
CA LEU A 137 -37.82 33.20 37.45
C LEU A 137 -39.26 33.72 37.34
N LYS A 138 -40.09 33.16 36.44
CA LYS A 138 -41.51 33.53 36.32
C LYS A 138 -42.29 33.19 37.59
N LEU A 139 -42.10 31.99 38.14
CA LEU A 139 -42.76 31.57 39.38
C LEU A 139 -42.31 32.42 40.58
N GLU A 140 -41.04 32.81 40.66
CA GLU A 140 -40.56 33.73 41.70
C GLU A 140 -41.19 35.12 41.57
N GLN A 141 -41.38 35.62 40.34
CA GLN A 141 -42.08 36.88 40.09
C GLN A 141 -43.56 36.80 40.51
N GLU A 142 -44.27 35.73 40.15
CA GLU A 142 -45.66 35.50 40.56
C GLU A 142 -45.80 35.36 42.09
N LEU A 143 -44.85 34.67 42.73
CA LEU A 143 -44.79 34.54 44.19
C LEU A 143 -44.57 35.91 44.85
N ASN A 144 -43.66 36.72 44.33
CA ASN A 144 -43.43 38.08 44.85
C ASN A 144 -44.64 39.00 44.64
N GLN A 145 -45.30 38.91 43.48
CA GLN A 145 -46.52 39.66 43.21
C GLN A 145 -47.64 39.26 44.16
N SER A 146 -47.88 37.97 44.35
CA SER A 146 -48.90 37.46 45.29
C SER A 146 -48.57 37.81 46.75
N ALA A 147 -47.31 37.74 47.15
CA ALA A 147 -46.86 38.19 48.48
C ALA A 147 -47.13 39.68 48.69
N SER A 148 -46.85 40.53 47.68
CA SER A 148 -47.14 41.96 47.76
C SER A 148 -48.65 42.24 47.87
N ALA A 149 -49.47 41.50 47.12
CA ALA A 149 -50.93 41.60 47.18
C ALA A 149 -51.46 41.21 48.56
N LEU A 150 -50.93 40.14 49.17
CA LEU A 150 -51.29 39.73 50.53
C LEU A 150 -50.91 40.78 51.58
N VAL A 151 -49.73 41.41 51.46
CA VAL A 151 -49.33 42.51 52.35
C VAL A 151 -50.31 43.67 52.22
N ASN A 152 -50.63 44.10 51.00
CA ASN A 152 -51.59 45.18 50.75
C ASN A 152 -52.99 44.86 51.30
N LEU A 153 -53.45 43.61 51.12
CA LEU A 153 -54.73 43.16 51.63
C LEU A 153 -54.74 43.15 53.17
N ARG A 154 -53.64 42.70 53.79
CA ARG A 154 -53.47 42.71 55.24
C ARG A 154 -53.50 44.14 55.80
N THR A 155 -52.80 45.07 55.18
CA THR A 155 -52.83 46.49 55.56
C THR A 155 -54.25 47.06 55.42
N SER A 156 -54.92 46.76 54.31
CA SER A 156 -56.31 47.20 54.09
C SER A 156 -57.28 46.64 55.13
N TYR A 157 -57.09 45.38 55.54
CA TYR A 157 -57.89 44.74 56.59
C TYR A 157 -57.65 45.38 57.95
N GLU A 158 -56.39 45.70 58.28
CA GLU A 158 -56.01 46.39 59.51
C GLU A 158 -56.62 47.80 59.57
N GLU A 159 -56.55 48.57 58.48
CA GLU A 159 -57.20 49.87 58.38
C GLU A 159 -58.71 49.79 58.56
N LEU A 160 -59.37 48.79 57.95
CA LEU A 160 -60.80 48.58 58.11
C LEU A 160 -61.14 48.20 59.56
N GLY A 161 -60.33 47.34 60.18
CA GLY A 161 -60.45 47.00 61.60
C GLY A 161 -60.36 48.22 62.50
N ASN A 162 -59.41 49.13 62.24
CA ASN A 162 -59.28 50.40 62.95
C ASN A 162 -60.50 51.30 62.75
N LYS A 163 -61.03 51.41 61.53
CA LYS A 163 -62.26 52.17 61.24
C LYS A 163 -63.46 51.62 62.00
N VAL A 164 -63.66 50.29 61.98
CA VAL A 164 -64.74 49.64 62.74
C VAL A 164 -64.58 49.89 64.24
N GLY A 165 -63.36 49.82 64.77
CA GLY A 165 -63.04 50.18 66.15
C GLY A 165 -63.44 51.62 66.49
N SER A 166 -63.07 52.57 65.63
CA SER A 166 -63.45 53.99 65.78
C SER A 166 -64.96 54.19 65.78
N TYR A 167 -65.68 53.59 64.82
CA TYR A 167 -67.14 53.66 64.75
C TYR A 167 -67.81 53.06 65.97
N ARG A 168 -67.28 51.95 66.51
CA ARG A 168 -67.79 51.33 67.73
C ARG A 168 -67.65 52.26 68.93
N THR A 169 -66.51 52.94 69.06
CA THR A 169 -66.27 53.93 70.13
C THR A 169 -67.19 55.13 70.00
N MET A 170 -67.27 55.73 68.80
CA MET A 170 -68.21 56.83 68.52
C MET A 170 -69.66 56.45 68.83
N CYS A 171 -70.08 55.25 68.42
CA CYS A 171 -71.43 54.77 68.68
C CYS A 171 -71.67 54.63 70.19
N LYS A 172 -70.72 54.05 70.93
CA LYS A 172 -70.80 53.93 72.40
C LYS A 172 -70.91 55.29 73.09
N GLU A 173 -70.10 56.28 72.68
CA GLU A 173 -70.12 57.64 73.23
C GLU A 173 -71.43 58.37 72.90
N THR A 174 -71.92 58.23 71.66
CA THR A 174 -73.19 58.82 71.23
C THR A 174 -74.36 58.20 71.98
N LEU A 175 -74.37 56.88 72.16
CA LEU A 175 -75.40 56.17 72.92
C LEU A 175 -75.37 56.56 74.39
N GLN A 176 -74.18 56.70 74.98
CA GLN A 176 -74.01 57.16 76.36
C GLN A 176 -74.50 58.60 76.55
N HIS A 177 -74.27 59.49 75.58
CA HIS A 177 -74.77 60.87 75.58
C HIS A 177 -76.29 60.95 75.33
N GLN A 178 -76.84 60.10 74.48
CA GLN A 178 -78.29 60.03 74.25
C GLN A 178 -79.00 59.45 75.47
N CYS A 179 -78.46 58.40 76.09
CA CYS A 179 -79.00 57.83 77.33
C CYS A 179 -78.93 58.81 78.51
N SER A 180 -77.92 59.69 78.59
CA SER A 180 -77.88 60.72 79.63
C SER A 180 -78.92 61.83 79.42
N LEU A 181 -79.25 62.15 78.17
CA LEU A 181 -80.31 63.12 77.82
C LEU A 181 -81.73 62.55 77.93
N PHE A 182 -81.91 61.24 77.75
CA PHE A 182 -83.23 60.59 77.73
C PHE A 182 -83.80 60.24 79.10
N LEU A 183 -82.99 60.26 80.16
CA LEU A 183 -83.42 59.81 81.50
C LEU A 183 -84.33 60.81 82.24
N THR A 184 -84.84 61.86 81.59
CA THR A 184 -85.64 62.92 82.25
C THR A 184 -87.06 63.13 81.74
N ASP A 185 -87.61 62.29 80.85
CA ASP A 185 -89.06 62.29 80.64
C ASP A 185 -89.56 60.98 80.02
N MET A 186 -90.09 60.10 80.86
CA MET A 186 -90.48 58.74 80.51
C MET A 186 -91.96 58.52 80.77
N SER A 187 -92.78 58.70 79.73
CA SER A 187 -93.92 57.82 79.46
C SER A 187 -94.40 57.95 78.01
N ASP A 188 -94.56 59.19 77.50
CA ASP A 188 -95.08 59.43 76.14
C ASP A 188 -94.01 59.26 75.03
N PHE A 189 -92.73 59.33 75.39
CA PHE A 189 -91.62 59.22 74.45
C PHE A 189 -91.35 57.78 73.98
N ALA A 190 -91.67 56.78 74.81
CA ALA A 190 -91.49 55.37 74.48
C ALA A 190 -92.42 54.92 73.35
N GLU A 191 -93.64 55.48 73.26
CA GLU A 191 -94.58 55.18 72.18
C GLU A 191 -94.18 55.83 70.86
N PHE A 192 -93.75 57.10 70.89
CA PHE A 192 -93.18 57.78 69.72
C PHE A 192 -91.97 57.03 69.16
N TRP A 193 -90.99 56.70 69.99
CA TRP A 193 -89.80 55.97 69.55
C TRP A 193 -90.12 54.56 69.10
N LYS A 194 -91.12 53.88 69.65
CA LYS A 194 -91.55 52.57 69.14
C LYS A 194 -92.10 52.66 67.72
N VAL A 195 -92.80 53.74 67.38
CA VAL A 195 -93.28 54.00 66.01
C VAL A 195 -92.12 54.39 65.09
N GLU A 196 -91.27 55.33 65.49
CA GLU A 196 -90.13 55.79 64.70
C GLU A 196 -89.09 54.67 64.48
N TRP A 197 -88.76 53.89 65.51
CA TRP A 197 -87.87 52.73 65.37
C TRP A 197 -88.45 51.68 64.44
N LYS A 198 -89.78 51.47 64.47
CA LYS A 198 -90.42 50.54 63.54
C LYS A 198 -90.28 51.03 62.10
N GLN A 199 -90.50 52.32 61.85
CA GLN A 199 -90.30 52.92 60.51
C GLN A 199 -88.84 52.84 60.05
N ILE A 200 -87.88 53.12 60.94
CA ILE A 200 -86.46 53.03 60.62
C ILE A 200 -86.06 51.57 60.32
N ILE A 201 -86.55 50.60 61.11
CA ILE A 201 -86.28 49.17 60.87
C ILE A 201 -86.91 48.71 59.55
N GLU A 202 -88.15 49.14 59.25
CA GLU A 202 -88.80 48.84 57.97
C GLU A 202 -88.02 49.44 56.79
N LYS A 203 -87.52 50.68 56.93
CA LYS A 203 -86.68 51.32 55.92
C LYS A 203 -85.34 50.61 55.74
N ILE A 204 -84.63 50.29 56.83
CA ILE A 204 -83.36 49.54 56.77
C ILE A 204 -83.58 48.17 56.13
N ARG A 205 -84.68 47.48 56.47
CA ARG A 205 -85.02 46.19 55.86
C ARG A 205 -85.26 46.35 54.36
N HIS A 206 -86.03 47.36 53.95
CA HIS A 206 -86.27 47.64 52.54
C HIS A 206 -84.97 47.95 51.78
N ASP A 207 -84.13 48.82 52.33
CA ASP A 207 -82.82 49.17 51.74
C ASP A 207 -81.91 47.94 51.64
N PHE A 208 -81.94 47.05 52.64
CA PHE A 208 -81.19 45.79 52.62
C PHE A 208 -81.73 44.81 51.57
N GLU A 209 -83.05 44.70 51.43
CA GLU A 209 -83.69 43.86 50.40
C GLU A 209 -83.35 44.38 48.99
N LEU A 210 -83.35 45.70 48.78
CA LEU A 210 -82.92 46.31 47.52
C LEU A 210 -81.44 46.06 47.23
N LEU A 211 -80.57 46.27 48.21
CA LEU A 211 -79.13 46.04 48.07
C LEU A 211 -78.84 44.56 47.79
N TYR A 212 -79.47 43.66 48.54
CA TYR A 212 -79.33 42.22 48.35
C TYR A 212 -79.84 41.79 46.98
N GLY A 213 -80.99 42.32 46.54
CA GLY A 213 -81.53 42.08 45.20
C GLY A 213 -80.57 42.55 44.10
N ALA A 214 -80.01 43.75 44.24
CA ALA A 214 -79.04 44.28 43.29
C ALA A 214 -77.74 43.45 43.24
N MET A 215 -77.18 43.10 44.40
CA MET A 215 -75.98 42.28 44.50
C MET A 215 -76.21 40.86 43.93
N HIS A 216 -77.38 40.28 44.20
CA HIS A 216 -77.75 38.98 43.66
C HIS A 216 -77.88 39.03 42.14
N GLN A 217 -78.50 40.08 41.60
CA GLN A 217 -78.62 40.28 40.15
C GLN A 217 -77.24 40.46 39.48
N GLU A 218 -76.35 41.24 40.08
CA GLU A 218 -74.98 41.42 39.59
C GLU A 218 -74.21 40.09 39.59
N THR A 219 -74.38 39.30 40.65
CA THR A 219 -73.79 37.95 40.77
C THR A 219 -74.30 37.02 39.66
N ILE A 220 -75.61 37.02 39.39
CA ILE A 220 -76.21 36.25 38.28
C ILE A 220 -75.61 36.71 36.95
N SER A 221 -75.59 38.02 36.66
CA SER A 221 -75.04 38.55 35.42
C SER A 221 -73.54 38.24 35.23
N PHE A 222 -72.75 38.21 36.32
CA PHE A 222 -71.36 37.77 36.27
C PHE A 222 -71.23 36.30 35.84
N TYR A 223 -72.01 35.41 36.46
CA TYR A 223 -71.96 33.98 36.11
C TYR A 223 -72.49 33.70 34.72
N GLU A 224 -73.54 34.40 34.26
CA GLU A 224 -74.03 34.32 32.88
C GLU A 224 -72.95 34.73 31.89
N LYS A 225 -72.28 35.87 32.13
CA LYS A 225 -71.17 36.33 31.28
C LYS A 225 -70.01 35.33 31.27
N LYS A 226 -69.62 34.81 32.43
CA LYS A 226 -68.54 33.81 32.52
C LYS A 226 -68.89 32.51 31.82
N THR A 227 -70.14 32.09 31.89
CA THR A 227 -70.62 30.90 31.16
C THR A 227 -70.55 31.11 29.65
N GLN A 228 -70.93 32.29 29.16
CA GLN A 228 -70.81 32.66 27.75
C GLN A 228 -69.35 32.71 27.28
N GLU A 229 -68.45 33.28 28.08
CA GLU A 229 -67.01 33.31 27.77
C GLU A 229 -66.43 31.90 27.64
N VAL A 230 -66.71 31.02 28.61
CA VAL A 230 -66.26 29.62 28.57
C VAL A 230 -66.85 28.86 27.38
N GLN A 231 -68.12 29.11 27.04
CA GLN A 231 -68.77 28.49 25.90
C GLN A 231 -68.14 28.96 24.57
N ALA A 232 -67.83 30.25 24.43
CA ALA A 232 -67.13 30.79 23.26
C ALA A 232 -65.72 30.20 23.12
N GLU A 233 -64.97 30.04 24.21
CA GLU A 233 -63.65 29.39 24.21
C GLU A 233 -63.76 27.91 23.80
N LEU A 234 -64.75 27.17 24.29
CA LEU A 234 -65.00 25.80 23.89
C LEU A 234 -65.36 25.66 22.40
N GLU A 235 -66.20 26.56 21.88
CA GLU A 235 -66.53 26.62 20.46
C GLU A 235 -65.29 26.90 19.60
N GLN A 236 -64.41 27.81 20.06
CA GLN A 236 -63.15 28.10 19.40
C GLN A 236 -62.24 26.87 19.36
N ILE A 237 -62.03 26.20 20.50
CA ILE A 237 -61.21 24.98 20.58
C ILE A 237 -61.77 23.87 19.68
N THR A 238 -63.10 23.71 19.66
CA THR A 238 -63.77 22.71 18.82
C THR A 238 -63.57 22.98 17.32
N GLN A 239 -63.43 24.25 16.91
CA GLN A 239 -63.16 24.61 15.51
C GLN A 239 -61.71 24.33 15.08
N TYR A 240 -60.72 24.45 15.98
CA TYR A 240 -59.30 24.22 15.65
C TYR A 240 -58.91 22.73 15.63
N GLN A 241 -59.56 21.92 16.47
CA GLN A 241 -59.27 20.49 16.61
C GLN A 241 -59.33 19.67 15.30
N PRO A 242 -60.34 19.84 14.40
CA PRO A 242 -60.38 19.07 13.14
C PRO A 242 -59.28 19.50 12.14
N VAL A 243 -58.87 20.77 12.15
CA VAL A 243 -57.82 21.27 11.26
C VAL A 243 -56.46 20.71 11.66
N GLU A 244 -56.16 20.66 12.97
CA GLU A 244 -54.95 20.03 13.48
C GLU A 244 -54.93 18.52 13.20
N GLN A 245 -56.06 17.83 13.40
CA GLN A 245 -56.18 16.41 13.08
C GLN A 245 -55.97 16.15 11.58
N GLU A 246 -56.53 16.96 10.69
CA GLU A 246 -56.33 16.82 9.24
C GLU A 246 -54.87 17.08 8.85
N ALA A 247 -54.21 18.07 9.46
CA ALA A 247 -52.78 18.34 9.26
C ALA A 247 -51.91 17.17 9.72
N HIS A 248 -52.19 16.60 10.90
CA HIS A 248 -51.50 15.41 11.39
C HIS A 248 -51.69 14.19 10.49
N ILE A 249 -52.91 13.96 9.98
CA ILE A 249 -53.19 12.87 9.04
C ILE A 249 -52.40 13.07 7.74
N LYS A 250 -52.34 14.29 7.20
CA LYS A 250 -51.56 14.59 5.98
C LYS A 250 -50.07 14.36 6.18
N ILE A 251 -49.51 14.81 7.31
CA ILE A 251 -48.10 14.59 7.65
C ILE A 251 -47.81 13.09 7.77
N GLN A 252 -48.70 12.34 8.43
CA GLN A 252 -48.54 10.90 8.58
C GLN A 252 -48.59 10.16 7.23
N GLN A 253 -49.51 10.55 6.34
CA GLN A 253 -49.59 10.00 4.99
C GLN A 253 -48.33 10.30 4.17
N GLN A 254 -47.79 11.52 4.28
CA GLN A 254 -46.56 11.90 3.60
C GLN A 254 -45.37 11.06 4.09
N LEU A 255 -45.18 10.97 5.41
CA LEU A 255 -44.13 10.14 6.02
C LEU A 255 -44.24 8.67 5.60
N GLN A 256 -45.46 8.14 5.52
CA GLN A 256 -45.69 6.77 5.07
C GLN A 256 -45.29 6.59 3.60
N SER A 257 -45.63 7.55 2.73
CA SER A 257 -45.24 7.49 1.31
C SER A 257 -43.72 7.58 1.11
N GLU A 258 -43.04 8.44 1.87
CA GLU A 258 -41.58 8.58 1.84
C GLU A 258 -40.90 7.29 2.35
N TYR A 259 -41.43 6.69 3.41
CA TYR A 259 -40.94 5.41 3.93
C TYR A 259 -41.05 4.28 2.90
N GLU A 260 -42.18 4.18 2.19
CA GLU A 260 -42.37 3.20 1.12
C GLU A 260 -41.40 3.41 -0.05
N GLU A 261 -41.10 4.67 -0.40
CA GLU A 261 -40.11 4.98 -1.43
C GLU A 261 -38.69 4.58 -1.02
N VAL A 262 -38.30 4.89 0.22
CA VAL A 262 -37.00 4.48 0.77
C VAL A 262 -36.88 2.96 0.81
N GLN A 263 -37.95 2.25 1.20
CA GLN A 263 -37.96 0.79 1.23
C GLN A 263 -37.79 0.19 -0.19
N LYS A 264 -38.39 0.80 -1.21
CA LYS A 264 -38.20 0.40 -2.62
C LYS A 264 -36.77 0.64 -3.09
N LYS A 265 -36.19 1.80 -2.78
CA LYS A 265 -34.77 2.11 -3.12
C LYS A 265 -33.83 1.12 -2.46
N PHE A 266 -34.02 0.84 -1.17
CA PHE A 266 -33.24 -0.13 -0.42
C PHE A 266 -33.33 -1.54 -1.03
N ALA A 267 -34.53 -1.98 -1.43
CA ALA A 267 -34.69 -3.26 -2.11
C ALA A 267 -33.95 -3.31 -3.46
N SER A 268 -33.99 -2.23 -4.24
CA SER A 268 -33.26 -2.15 -5.52
C SER A 268 -31.74 -2.13 -5.33
N GLU A 269 -31.23 -1.41 -4.33
CA GLU A 269 -29.81 -1.34 -4.02
C GLU A 269 -29.28 -2.67 -3.50
N LYS A 270 -30.06 -3.36 -2.66
CA LYS A 270 -29.77 -4.73 -2.21
C LYS A 270 -29.68 -5.71 -3.40
N GLN A 271 -30.57 -5.58 -4.39
CA GLN A 271 -30.53 -6.41 -5.59
C GLN A 271 -29.25 -6.15 -6.41
N VAL A 272 -28.88 -4.88 -6.61
CA VAL A 272 -27.63 -4.51 -7.29
C VAL A 272 -26.43 -5.09 -6.54
N LEU A 273 -26.41 -5.00 -5.21
CA LEU A 273 -25.32 -5.54 -4.40
C LEU A 273 -25.16 -7.05 -4.58
N LEU A 274 -26.27 -7.81 -4.57
CA LEU A 274 -26.25 -9.25 -4.84
C LEU A 274 -25.73 -9.59 -6.25
N GLU A 275 -26.10 -8.79 -7.26
CA GLU A 275 -25.58 -8.96 -8.63
C GLU A 275 -24.08 -8.66 -8.68
N THR A 276 -23.61 -7.61 -8.01
CA THR A 276 -22.18 -7.30 -7.95
C THR A 276 -21.37 -8.39 -7.22
N GLU A 277 -21.90 -8.93 -6.12
CA GLU A 277 -21.28 -10.03 -5.38
C GLU A 277 -21.17 -11.29 -6.26
N ALA A 278 -22.23 -11.62 -7.00
CA ALA A 278 -22.19 -12.73 -7.96
C ALA A 278 -21.16 -12.53 -9.06
N THR A 279 -21.01 -11.30 -9.59
CA THR A 279 -19.96 -11.00 -10.57
C THR A 279 -18.56 -11.10 -9.98
N TYR A 280 -18.37 -10.68 -8.73
CA TYR A 280 -17.10 -10.78 -8.02
C TYR A 280 -16.70 -12.25 -7.83
N SER A 281 -17.62 -13.10 -7.34
CA SER A 281 -17.36 -14.55 -7.19
C SER A 281 -17.01 -15.21 -8.53
N LYS A 282 -17.62 -14.77 -9.63
CA LYS A 282 -17.27 -15.27 -10.97
C LYS A 282 -15.84 -14.88 -11.36
N LEU A 283 -15.48 -13.60 -11.21
CA LEU A 283 -14.12 -13.12 -11.51
C LEU A 283 -13.05 -13.80 -10.64
N GLU A 284 -13.36 -14.04 -9.37
CA GLU A 284 -12.48 -14.78 -8.45
C GLU A 284 -12.26 -16.22 -8.93
N SER A 285 -13.31 -16.90 -9.40
CA SER A 285 -13.17 -18.25 -9.97
C SER A 285 -12.36 -18.28 -11.28
N GLU A 286 -12.49 -17.25 -12.12
CA GLU A 286 -11.70 -17.09 -13.35
C GLU A 286 -10.23 -16.84 -13.03
N LEU A 287 -9.95 -15.96 -12.06
CA LEU A 287 -8.60 -15.66 -11.59
C LEU A 287 -7.90 -16.90 -11.01
N ASN A 288 -8.61 -17.67 -10.17
CA ASN A 288 -8.10 -18.93 -9.64
C ASN A 288 -7.80 -19.94 -10.77
N THR A 289 -8.66 -20.02 -11.79
CA THR A 289 -8.43 -20.90 -12.94
C THR A 289 -7.17 -20.50 -13.71
N ILE A 290 -6.99 -19.20 -13.97
CA ILE A 290 -5.81 -18.67 -14.65
C ILE A 290 -4.55 -18.95 -13.82
N GLN A 291 -4.61 -18.76 -12.50
CA GLN A 291 -3.48 -19.03 -11.62
C GLN A 291 -3.07 -20.50 -11.67
N THR A 292 -4.03 -21.44 -11.57
CA THR A 292 -3.76 -22.87 -11.70
C THR A 292 -3.13 -23.20 -13.06
N GLN A 293 -3.61 -22.61 -14.16
CA GLN A 293 -3.03 -22.82 -15.48
C GLN A 293 -1.58 -22.32 -15.57
N TYR A 294 -1.26 -21.18 -14.97
CA TYR A 294 0.11 -20.68 -14.91
C TYR A 294 1.02 -21.59 -14.09
N GLU A 295 0.54 -22.09 -12.95
CA GLU A 295 1.28 -23.04 -12.11
C GLU A 295 1.53 -24.37 -12.85
N GLU A 296 0.54 -24.89 -13.57
CA GLU A 296 0.67 -26.09 -14.41
C GLU A 296 1.68 -25.87 -15.56
N GLN A 297 1.63 -24.72 -16.24
CA GLN A 297 2.61 -24.39 -17.29
C GLN A 297 4.03 -24.25 -16.72
N PHE A 298 4.18 -23.61 -15.57
CA PHE A 298 5.47 -23.42 -14.92
C PHE A 298 6.07 -24.76 -14.46
N THR A 299 5.25 -25.64 -13.89
CA THR A 299 5.68 -26.99 -13.49
C THR A 299 6.03 -27.87 -14.68
N ALA A 300 5.30 -27.78 -15.79
CA ALA A 300 5.65 -28.45 -17.04
C ALA A 300 7.01 -27.96 -17.59
N GLN A 301 7.22 -26.64 -17.64
CA GLN A 301 8.51 -26.07 -18.09
C GLN A 301 9.68 -26.45 -17.17
N ALA A 302 9.45 -26.51 -15.85
CA ALA A 302 10.46 -26.97 -14.90
C ALA A 302 10.83 -28.43 -15.13
N SER A 303 9.84 -29.30 -15.36
CA SER A 303 10.05 -30.72 -15.71
C SER A 303 10.87 -30.87 -17.00
N ASP A 304 10.50 -30.14 -18.07
CA ASP A 304 11.26 -30.16 -19.33
C ASP A 304 12.72 -29.71 -19.13
N LEU A 305 12.95 -28.72 -18.27
CA LEU A 305 14.29 -28.25 -17.93
C LEU A 305 15.09 -29.34 -17.20
N ASP A 306 14.47 -30.06 -16.27
CA ASP A 306 15.10 -31.16 -15.54
C ASP A 306 15.47 -32.31 -16.48
N TYR A 307 14.58 -32.70 -17.41
CA TYR A 307 14.88 -33.69 -18.45
C TYR A 307 16.06 -33.27 -19.33
N LEU A 308 16.12 -32.00 -19.73
CA LEU A 308 17.25 -31.46 -20.50
C LEU A 308 18.56 -31.49 -19.69
N GLN A 309 18.51 -31.15 -18.40
CA GLN A 309 19.67 -31.22 -17.51
C GLN A 309 20.17 -32.67 -17.36
N GLU A 310 19.29 -33.64 -17.14
CA GLU A 310 19.67 -35.06 -17.07
C GLU A 310 20.28 -35.55 -18.38
N SER A 311 19.71 -35.17 -19.52
CA SER A 311 20.25 -35.53 -20.84
C SER A 311 21.65 -34.96 -21.08
N ILE A 312 21.87 -33.69 -20.70
CA ILE A 312 23.19 -33.05 -20.77
C ILE A 312 24.18 -33.78 -19.86
N LEU A 313 23.80 -34.10 -18.62
CA LEU A 313 24.65 -34.84 -17.69
C LEU A 313 25.02 -36.24 -18.21
N ALA A 314 24.07 -36.94 -18.83
CA ALA A 314 24.31 -38.24 -19.45
C ALA A 314 25.29 -38.13 -20.65
N MET A 315 25.10 -37.12 -21.51
CA MET A 315 26.02 -36.85 -22.63
C MET A 315 27.44 -36.50 -22.14
N VAL A 316 27.55 -35.64 -21.13
CA VAL A 316 28.85 -35.27 -20.53
C VAL A 316 29.55 -36.50 -19.96
N SER A 317 28.82 -37.34 -19.23
CA SER A 317 29.36 -38.58 -18.66
C SER A 317 29.84 -39.54 -19.75
N SER A 318 29.09 -39.70 -20.84
CA SER A 318 29.48 -40.51 -21.99
C SER A 318 30.73 -39.97 -22.69
N ILE A 319 30.84 -38.65 -22.85
CA ILE A 319 32.04 -38.00 -23.41
C ILE A 319 33.25 -38.22 -22.51
N GLU A 320 33.10 -38.10 -21.19
CA GLU A 320 34.18 -38.38 -20.24
C GLU A 320 34.64 -39.84 -20.27
N GLU A 321 33.71 -40.78 -20.41
CA GLU A 321 34.02 -42.22 -20.51
C GLU A 321 34.75 -42.56 -21.82
N MET A 322 34.33 -41.97 -22.94
CA MET A 322 35.08 -42.05 -24.20
C MET A 322 36.48 -41.44 -24.07
N ARG A 323 36.63 -40.35 -23.33
CA ARG A 323 37.94 -39.71 -23.12
C ARG A 323 38.88 -40.57 -22.27
N ARG A 324 38.36 -41.30 -21.27
CA ARG A 324 39.16 -42.19 -20.41
C ARG A 324 39.62 -43.47 -21.11
N SER A 325 38.94 -43.91 -22.18
CA SER A 325 39.19 -45.21 -22.83
C SER A 325 40.19 -45.19 -24.00
N THR A 326 40.79 -44.04 -24.33
CA THR A 326 41.58 -43.86 -25.57
C THR A 326 43.10 -43.91 -25.40
N HIS A 327 43.61 -44.00 -24.16
CA HIS A 327 45.05 -44.09 -23.92
C HIS A 327 45.41 -44.89 -22.66
N ILE A 328 46.61 -45.45 -22.68
CA ILE A 328 47.23 -46.11 -21.53
C ILE A 328 48.28 -45.16 -20.99
N CYS A 329 48.17 -44.80 -19.70
CA CYS A 329 49.14 -43.93 -19.04
C CYS A 329 50.06 -44.76 -18.14
N LEU A 330 51.37 -44.64 -18.34
CA LEU A 330 52.41 -45.16 -17.45
C LEU A 330 53.02 -43.97 -16.72
N THR A 331 52.96 -43.96 -15.39
CA THR A 331 53.50 -42.85 -14.59
C THR A 331 54.65 -43.35 -13.72
N ASN A 332 55.79 -42.67 -13.76
CA ASN A 332 56.87 -42.95 -12.83
C ASN A 332 56.58 -42.25 -11.50
N GLN A 333 56.13 -43.03 -10.51
CA GLN A 333 55.88 -42.55 -9.14
C GLN A 333 57.15 -42.49 -8.27
N SER A 334 58.33 -42.81 -8.80
CA SER A 334 59.60 -42.61 -8.10
C SER A 334 59.85 -41.11 -7.90
N ALA A 335 60.29 -40.73 -6.70
CA ALA A 335 60.54 -39.34 -6.34
C ALA A 335 61.87 -38.80 -6.90
N SER A 336 62.82 -39.66 -7.28
CA SER A 336 64.18 -39.23 -7.63
C SER A 336 64.89 -40.06 -8.69
N GLU A 337 64.35 -41.21 -9.10
CA GLU A 337 65.04 -42.09 -10.05
C GLU A 337 64.29 -42.23 -11.38
N ALA A 338 65.03 -42.05 -12.47
CA ALA A 338 64.54 -42.36 -13.80
C ALA A 338 64.47 -43.88 -13.99
N ILE A 339 63.31 -44.39 -14.39
CA ILE A 339 63.11 -45.83 -14.63
C ILE A 339 63.33 -46.09 -16.12
N ASP A 340 64.22 -47.04 -16.41
CA ASP A 340 64.42 -47.51 -17.78
C ASP A 340 63.28 -48.47 -18.16
N ILE A 341 62.40 -47.99 -19.03
CA ILE A 341 61.24 -48.75 -19.52
C ILE A 341 61.47 -49.27 -20.95
N SER A 342 62.71 -49.16 -21.45
CA SER A 342 63.10 -49.72 -22.74
C SER A 342 62.75 -51.20 -22.81
N ARG A 343 62.15 -51.62 -23.93
CA ARG A 343 61.76 -53.03 -24.21
C ARG A 343 60.67 -53.59 -23.31
N TRP A 344 60.06 -52.78 -22.45
CA TRP A 344 58.91 -53.24 -21.70
C TRP A 344 57.80 -53.60 -22.68
N GLN A 345 57.17 -54.75 -22.46
CA GLN A 345 56.08 -55.21 -23.29
C GLN A 345 54.76 -54.99 -22.57
N LEU A 346 53.90 -54.21 -23.18
CA LEU A 346 52.53 -54.06 -22.75
C LEU A 346 51.68 -55.08 -23.50
N ILE A 347 51.28 -56.13 -22.79
CA ILE A 347 50.47 -57.21 -23.35
C ILE A 347 49.11 -57.19 -22.68
N ARG A 348 48.04 -56.96 -23.44
CA ARG A 348 46.67 -57.06 -22.96
C ARG A 348 46.05 -58.36 -23.45
N HIS A 349 45.59 -59.16 -22.49
CA HIS A 349 44.76 -60.33 -22.75
C HIS A 349 43.29 -59.99 -22.49
N VAL A 350 42.39 -60.41 -23.39
CA VAL A 350 40.95 -60.46 -23.15
C VAL A 350 40.49 -61.86 -23.54
N ASP A 351 39.79 -62.54 -22.63
CA ASP A 351 39.31 -63.93 -22.81
C ASP A 351 40.40 -64.89 -23.30
N SER A 352 41.59 -64.80 -22.69
CA SER A 352 42.77 -65.62 -23.00
C SER A 352 43.40 -65.41 -24.39
N LYS A 353 42.93 -64.43 -25.17
CA LYS A 353 43.58 -64.00 -26.42
C LYS A 353 44.37 -62.71 -26.19
N VAL A 354 45.60 -62.65 -26.70
CA VAL A 354 46.38 -61.41 -26.78
C VAL A 354 45.71 -60.52 -27.82
N ILE A 355 45.22 -59.36 -27.38
CA ILE A 355 44.56 -58.39 -28.26
C ILE A 355 45.40 -57.13 -28.49
N LEU A 356 46.41 -56.90 -27.65
CA LEU A 356 47.36 -55.81 -27.81
C LEU A 356 48.72 -56.29 -27.29
N GLN A 357 49.75 -56.15 -28.11
CA GLN A 357 51.13 -56.35 -27.73
C GLN A 357 51.94 -55.17 -28.25
N TYR A 358 52.42 -54.32 -27.35
CA TYR A 358 53.27 -53.19 -27.69
C TYR A 358 54.59 -53.31 -26.96
N THR A 359 55.69 -53.13 -27.69
CA THR A 359 57.02 -53.07 -27.08
C THR A 359 57.50 -51.63 -27.06
N VAL A 360 57.83 -51.13 -25.88
CA VAL A 360 58.38 -49.79 -25.72
C VAL A 360 59.74 -49.71 -26.44
N PRO A 361 59.97 -48.69 -27.29
CA PRO A 361 61.21 -48.53 -28.03
C PRO A 361 62.45 -48.48 -27.12
N ASP A 362 63.59 -48.87 -27.68
CA ASP A 362 64.87 -48.83 -26.99
C ASP A 362 65.29 -47.40 -26.63
N GLY A 363 65.87 -47.24 -25.44
CA GLY A 363 66.44 -45.98 -24.95
C GLY A 363 65.45 -45.06 -24.23
N LEU A 364 64.22 -45.51 -23.97
CA LEU A 364 63.21 -44.72 -23.29
C LEU A 364 63.33 -44.84 -21.76
N ARG A 365 63.64 -43.71 -21.11
CA ARG A 365 63.70 -43.61 -19.64
C ARG A 365 62.64 -42.64 -19.14
N LEU A 366 61.74 -43.14 -18.30
CA LEU A 366 60.68 -42.34 -17.70
C LEU A 366 61.24 -41.61 -16.48
N GLN A 367 61.31 -40.28 -16.54
CA GLN A 367 61.84 -39.45 -15.47
C GLN A 367 60.92 -39.43 -14.23
N PRO A 368 61.42 -39.15 -13.03
CA PRO A 368 60.61 -38.97 -11.82
C PRO A 368 59.45 -37.99 -12.05
N GLY A 369 58.23 -38.39 -11.70
CA GLY A 369 57.03 -37.56 -11.86
C GLY A 369 56.57 -37.35 -13.31
N SER A 370 57.22 -37.97 -14.30
CA SER A 370 56.78 -37.93 -15.69
C SER A 370 55.80 -39.06 -16.02
N GLU A 371 54.92 -38.78 -16.98
CA GLU A 371 53.96 -39.73 -17.52
C GLU A 371 54.22 -40.00 -19.00
N LEU A 372 54.07 -41.26 -19.40
CA LEU A 372 54.07 -41.71 -20.78
C LEU A 372 52.64 -42.11 -21.13
N LYS A 373 52.05 -41.43 -22.11
CA LYS A 373 50.73 -41.76 -22.66
C LYS A 373 50.91 -42.49 -23.98
N ILE A 374 50.30 -43.67 -24.05
CA ILE A 374 50.31 -44.54 -25.23
C ILE A 374 48.89 -44.50 -25.80
N TYR A 375 48.75 -43.97 -27.01
CA TYR A 375 47.46 -43.82 -27.69
C TYR A 375 47.27 -44.92 -28.74
N SER A 376 46.02 -45.31 -28.98
CA SER A 376 45.66 -46.07 -30.18
C SER A 376 45.87 -45.21 -31.44
N GLU A 377 46.09 -45.84 -32.60
CA GLU A 377 46.31 -45.14 -33.87
C GLU A 377 45.14 -44.20 -34.24
N SER A 378 43.90 -44.57 -33.87
CA SER A 378 42.70 -43.73 -33.98
C SER A 378 42.64 -42.59 -32.96
N GLY A 379 43.20 -42.77 -31.75
CA GLY A 379 43.30 -41.74 -30.72
C GLY A 379 44.43 -40.73 -30.99
N ALA A 380 45.50 -41.14 -31.67
CA ALA A 380 46.64 -40.30 -32.01
C ALA A 380 46.28 -39.13 -32.94
N ALA A 381 45.34 -39.34 -33.88
CA ALA A 381 44.85 -38.28 -34.77
C ALA A 381 44.05 -37.19 -34.03
N VAL A 382 43.37 -37.55 -32.93
CA VAL A 382 42.65 -36.61 -32.06
C VAL A 382 43.61 -35.91 -31.11
N ALA A 383 44.59 -36.62 -30.55
CA ALA A 383 45.63 -36.05 -29.69
C ALA A 383 46.52 -35.03 -30.43
N GLN A 384 46.93 -35.30 -31.68
CA GLN A 384 47.68 -34.33 -32.50
C GLN A 384 46.87 -33.09 -32.87
N LYS A 385 45.55 -33.21 -33.07
CA LYS A 385 44.68 -32.04 -33.30
C LYS A 385 44.55 -31.16 -32.05
N LEU A 386 44.57 -31.76 -30.86
CA LEU A 386 44.47 -31.05 -29.58
C LEU A 386 45.80 -30.47 -29.11
N SER A 387 46.94 -31.15 -29.31
CA SER A 387 48.26 -30.61 -28.95
C SER A 387 48.65 -29.39 -29.78
N ASN A 388 48.18 -29.33 -31.04
CA ASN A 388 48.31 -28.14 -31.90
C ASN A 388 47.41 -26.96 -31.48
N GLN A 389 46.40 -27.16 -30.62
CA GLN A 389 45.56 -26.09 -30.06
C GLN A 389 46.00 -25.64 -28.66
N SER A 390 46.91 -26.37 -28.00
CA SER A 390 47.41 -26.05 -26.66
C SER A 390 48.92 -25.77 -26.66
N ALA A 391 49.36 -24.68 -27.29
CA ALA A 391 50.77 -24.26 -27.31
C ALA A 391 51.29 -23.66 -25.98
N PHE A 392 50.64 -23.96 -24.84
CA PHE A 392 51.00 -23.43 -23.52
C PHE A 392 50.94 -24.51 -22.42
N SER A 393 51.79 -25.52 -22.54
CA SER A 393 52.30 -26.24 -21.36
C SER A 393 53.67 -26.85 -21.67
N SER A 394 54.73 -26.19 -21.22
CA SER A 394 56.09 -26.72 -21.23
C SER A 394 56.24 -27.74 -20.10
N SER A 395 55.68 -28.93 -20.33
CA SER A 395 55.91 -30.14 -19.55
C SER A 395 56.48 -31.17 -20.52
N LEU A 396 57.60 -31.78 -20.16
CA LEU A 396 58.34 -32.73 -21.00
C LEU A 396 57.51 -34.02 -21.16
N HIS A 397 56.52 -33.98 -22.05
CA HIS A 397 55.68 -35.12 -22.39
C HIS A 397 56.29 -35.83 -23.59
N GLN A 398 56.72 -37.08 -23.38
CA GLN A 398 57.03 -38.00 -24.47
C GLN A 398 55.75 -38.71 -24.87
N GLU A 399 55.28 -38.47 -26.09
CA GLU A 399 54.15 -39.19 -26.67
C GLU A 399 54.65 -40.28 -27.62
N LEU A 400 54.09 -41.48 -27.48
CA LEU A 400 54.38 -42.60 -28.38
C LEU A 400 53.08 -43.07 -29.01
N VAL A 401 53.11 -43.21 -30.34
CA VAL A 401 51.99 -43.70 -31.14
C VAL A 401 52.21 -45.19 -31.44
N LEU A 402 51.19 -46.00 -31.16
CA LEU A 402 51.16 -47.39 -31.60
C LEU A 402 51.13 -47.42 -33.13
N LYS A 403 52.18 -47.99 -33.76
CA LYS A 403 52.11 -48.43 -35.15
C LYS A 403 51.61 -49.86 -35.16
N ASP A 404 50.51 -50.08 -35.85
CA ASP A 404 49.86 -51.37 -35.91
C ASP A 404 50.77 -52.40 -36.60
N ILE A 405 51.10 -53.50 -35.91
CA ILE A 405 51.79 -54.65 -36.51
C ILE A 405 50.71 -55.59 -37.03
N SER A 406 50.01 -55.17 -38.09
CA SER A 406 49.05 -55.99 -38.80
C SER A 406 49.36 -56.09 -40.31
N SER A 407 50.54 -55.66 -40.74
CA SER A 407 50.97 -55.75 -42.16
C SER A 407 52.33 -56.43 -42.41
N MET A 408 52.72 -57.42 -41.61
CA MET A 408 53.82 -58.32 -41.96
C MET A 408 53.49 -59.79 -41.68
N GLY A 409 53.17 -60.53 -42.75
CA GLY A 409 53.44 -61.96 -42.86
C GLY A 409 52.26 -62.92 -42.66
N MET A 410 52.09 -63.78 -43.65
CA MET A 410 51.37 -65.06 -43.62
C MET A 410 51.75 -65.94 -42.44
#